data_AF-A0A927AS17-F1
#
_entry.id   AF-A0A927AS17-F1
#
_cell.length_a   1.000
_cell.length_b   1.000
_cell.length_c   1.000
_cell.angle_alpha   90.00
_cell.angle_beta   90.00
_cell.angle_gamma   90.00
#
_symmetry.space_group_name_H-M   'P 1'
#
loop_
_entity.id
_entity.type
_entity.pdbx_description
1 polymer ?
#
loop_
_entity_poly.entity_id
_entity_poly.type
_entity_poly.pdbx_seq_one_letter_code
_entity_poly.pdbx_strand_id
1 'polypeptide(L)' 'MFTPKAGDWSDGSVWSCGRVPVSSDVVTLNHGVNLPASYQGQALRVMYTPTGRLILGMGSKLKLGSY' A
#
# COMPACT_ATOMS: atom_id res chain seq x y z
N MET A 1 7.88 -5.46 -3.25
CA MET A 1 6.58 -6.18 -3.22
C MET A 1 5.60 -5.52 -4.18
N PHE A 2 4.57 -6.21 -4.64
CA PHE A 2 3.56 -5.65 -5.56
C PHE A 2 2.15 -6.13 -5.20
N THR A 3 1.13 -5.54 -5.83
CA THR A 3 -0.28 -5.92 -5.57
C THR A 3 -0.79 -6.89 -6.64
N PRO A 4 -1.06 -8.18 -6.33
CA PRO A 4 -1.64 -9.11 -7.30
C PRO A 4 -3.12 -8.86 -7.58
N LYS A 5 -3.83 -8.14 -6.70
CA LYS A 5 -5.25 -7.77 -6.84
C LYS A 5 -5.52 -6.42 -6.19
N ALA A 6 -6.68 -5.84 -6.48
CA ALA A 6 -7.19 -4.68 -5.75
C ALA A 6 -7.66 -5.07 -4.34
N GLY A 7 -7.68 -4.11 -3.41
CA GLY A 7 -8.23 -4.31 -2.06
C GLY A 7 -7.69 -3.32 -1.04
N ASP A 8 -7.84 -3.64 0.24
CA ASP A 8 -7.38 -2.77 1.32
C ASP A 8 -5.89 -2.95 1.63
N TRP A 9 -5.22 -1.85 1.98
CA TRP A 9 -3.81 -1.83 2.35
C TRP A 9 -3.52 -2.75 3.54
N SER A 10 -4.47 -2.85 4.47
CA SER A 10 -4.38 -3.67 5.69
C SER A 10 -4.57 -5.17 5.45
N ASP A 11 -4.98 -5.60 4.25
CA ASP A 11 -5.15 -7.02 3.92
C ASP A 11 -3.84 -7.59 3.35
N GLY A 12 -3.23 -8.54 4.06
CA GLY A 12 -2.00 -9.22 3.62
C GLY A 12 -2.13 -9.92 2.27
N SER A 13 -3.34 -10.34 1.87
CA SER A 13 -3.60 -11.02 0.60
C SER A 13 -3.59 -10.08 -0.61
N VAL A 14 -3.66 -8.76 -0.40
CA VAL A 14 -3.50 -7.72 -1.43
C VAL A 14 -2.03 -7.52 -1.81
N TRP A 15 -1.11 -8.17 -1.11
CA TRP A 15 0.33 -8.03 -1.29
C TRP A 15 0.97 -9.36 -1.68
N SER A 16 1.89 -9.31 -2.64
CA SER A 16 2.58 -10.50 -3.18
C SER A 16 3.34 -11.32 -2.12
N CYS A 17 3.70 -10.70 -1.00
CA CYS A 17 4.42 -11.35 0.11
C CYS A 17 3.49 -11.92 1.19
N GLY A 18 2.17 -11.85 1.02
CA GLY A 18 1.19 -12.34 1.99
C GLY A 18 1.14 -11.56 3.30
N ARG A 19 1.75 -10.38 3.36
CA ARG A 19 1.78 -9.50 4.55
C ARG A 19 1.65 -8.04 4.17
N VAL A 20 1.18 -7.23 5.12
CA VAL A 20 1.12 -5.76 4.99
C VAL A 20 2.54 -5.18 4.88
N PRO A 21 2.78 -4.18 4.00
CA PRO A 21 4.07 -3.52 3.88
C PRO A 21 4.47 -2.78 5.15
N VAL A 22 5.77 -2.75 5.43
CA VAL A 22 6.41 -2.01 6.53
C VAL A 22 7.35 -0.94 5.98
N SER A 23 7.94 -0.12 6.85
CA SER A 23 8.78 1.02 6.47
C SER A 23 10.04 0.69 5.67
N SER A 24 10.44 -0.58 5.54
CA SER A 24 11.56 -1.04 4.71
C SER A 24 11.14 -1.56 3.33
N ASP A 25 9.83 -1.68 3.05
CA ASP A 25 9.36 -2.29 1.82
C ASP A 25 9.16 -1.28 0.70
N VAL A 26 9.75 -1.54 -0.46
CA VAL A 26 9.37 -0.86 -1.71
C VAL A 26 8.16 -1.58 -2.30
N VAL A 27 7.05 -0.86 -2.49
CA VAL A 27 5.79 -1.42 -3.02
C VAL A 27 5.50 -0.87 -4.42
N THR A 28 5.02 -1.73 -5.31
CA THR A 28 4.45 -1.33 -6.62
C THR A 28 2.96 -1.60 -6.63
N LEU A 29 2.15 -0.57 -6.78
CA LEU A 29 0.71 -0.68 -6.92
C LEU A 29 0.39 -0.97 -8.38
N ASN A 30 0.03 -2.22 -8.68
CA ASN A 30 -0.46 -2.63 -10.00
C ASN A 30 -1.98 -2.42 -10.12
N HIS A 31 -2.66 -2.39 -8.97
CA HIS A 31 -4.10 -2.28 -8.81
C HIS A 31 -4.46 -1.16 -7.84
N GLY A 32 -5.76 -0.84 -7.76
CA GLY A 32 -6.26 0.08 -6.74
C GLY A 32 -6.14 -0.48 -5.34
N VAL A 33 -5.45 0.25 -4.47
CA VAL A 33 -5.35 -0.07 -3.04
C VAL A 33 -5.96 1.04 -2.21
N ASN A 34 -6.79 0.66 -1.24
CA ASN A 34 -7.45 1.59 -0.33
C ASN A 34 -6.77 1.57 1.03
N LEU A 35 -6.36 2.73 1.55
CA LEU A 35 -6.08 2.88 2.98
C LEU A 35 -7.41 3.12 3.70
N PRO A 36 -7.79 2.25 4.66
CA PRO A 36 -8.99 2.47 5.46
C PRO A 36 -8.96 3.81 6.22
N ALA A 37 -10.12 4.31 6.62
CA ALA A 37 -10.22 5.54 7.41
C ALA A 37 -9.42 5.42 8.73
N SER A 38 -8.77 6.51 9.12
CA SER A 38 -7.89 6.60 10.30
C SER A 38 -6.75 5.58 10.34
N TYR A 39 -6.44 4.91 9.23
CA TYR A 39 -5.35 3.93 9.14
C TYR A 39 -4.02 4.58 8.79
N GLN A 40 -2.94 4.13 9.42
CA GLN A 40 -1.57 4.50 9.05
C GLN A 40 -0.89 3.35 8.30
N GLY A 41 -0.82 3.45 6.97
CA GLY A 41 0.00 2.55 6.16
C GLY A 41 1.48 2.89 6.26
N GLN A 42 2.35 1.91 6.00
CA GLN A 42 3.80 2.10 5.97
C GLN A 42 4.38 1.51 4.69
N ALA A 43 5.39 2.17 4.13
CA ALA A 43 6.24 1.64 3.06
C ALA A 43 7.57 2.40 3.08
N LEU A 44 8.61 1.89 2.45
CA LEU A 44 9.82 2.66 2.16
C LEU A 44 9.58 3.62 0.97
N ARG A 45 8.93 3.11 -0.08
CA ARG A 45 8.58 3.85 -1.28
C ARG A 45 7.37 3.20 -1.96
N VAL A 46 6.53 4.02 -2.59
CA VAL A 46 5.39 3.55 -3.40
C VAL A 46 5.64 3.91 -4.87
N MET A 47 5.55 2.91 -5.73
CA MET A 47 5.60 3.04 -7.18
C MET A 47 4.22 2.70 -7.77
N TYR A 48 3.87 3.31 -8.89
CA TYR A 48 2.56 3.14 -9.54
C TYR A 48 2.75 2.65 -10.96
N THR A 49 1.97 1.65 -11.37
CA THR A 49 1.76 1.35 -12.80
C THR A 49 0.64 2.24 -13.36
N PRO A 50 0.39 2.24 -14.69
CA PRO A 50 -0.69 3.03 -15.27
C PRO A 50 -2.09 2.74 -14.69
N THR A 51 -2.32 1.52 -14.17
CA THR A 51 -3.57 1.10 -13.52
C THR A 51 -3.52 1.18 -11.99
N GLY A 52 -2.34 1.43 -11.44
CA GLY A 52 -2.09 1.55 -10.02
C GLY A 52 -2.65 2.84 -9.44
N ARG A 53 -3.31 2.76 -8.29
CA ARG A 53 -3.77 3.94 -7.55
C ARG A 53 -3.83 3.67 -6.07
N LEU A 54 -3.58 4.71 -5.29
CA LEU A 54 -3.72 4.71 -3.85
C LEU A 54 -4.92 5.59 -3.47
N ILE A 55 -5.90 5.02 -2.79
CA ILE A 55 -7.09 5.71 -2.32
C ILE A 55 -6.93 5.91 -0.82
N LEU A 56 -7.05 7.15 -0.36
CA LEU A 56 -6.91 7.51 1.05
C LEU A 56 -8.28 7.65 1.68
N GLY A 57 -8.61 6.78 2.63
CA GLY A 57 -9.75 6.97 3.52
C GLY A 57 -9.58 8.20 4.40
N MET A 58 -10.69 8.71 4.95
CA MET A 58 -10.69 9.90 5.80
C MET A 58 -9.71 9.75 6.97
N GLY A 59 -8.83 10.73 7.16
CA GLY A 59 -7.83 10.72 8.24
C GLY A 59 -6.72 9.68 8.08
N SER A 60 -6.70 8.92 6.99
CA SER A 60 -5.62 7.96 6.71
C SER A 60 -4.33 8.68 6.34
N LYS A 61 -3.20 8.02 6.62
CA LYS A 61 -1.87 8.53 6.31
C LYS A 61 -0.99 7.41 5.83
N LEU A 62 -0.14 7.69 4.85
CA LEU A 62 0.93 6.79 4.46
C LEU A 62 2.25 7.34 5.01
N LYS A 63 2.92 6.57 5.86
CA LYS A 63 4.24 6.90 6.39
C LYS A 63 5.30 6.26 5.52
N LEU A 64 6.13 7.09 4.89
CA LEU A 64 7.30 6.63 4.15
C LEU A 64 8.51 6.48 5.07
N GLY A 65 9.30 5.42 4.88
CA GLY A 65 10.58 5.22 5.54
C GLY A 65 11.64 6.21 5.03
N SER A 66 12.58 6.56 5.89
CA SER A 66 13.82 7.24 5.53
C SER A 66 14.95 6.20 5.40
N TYR A 67 15.79 6.37 4.36
CA TYR A 67 17.03 5.62 4.21
C TYR A 67 18.13 6.18 5.11
#